data_AF-A0A7G6AAX5-F1
#
_entry.id   AF-A0A7G6AAX5-F1
#
_cell.length_a   1.000
_cell.length_b   1.000
_cell.length_c   1.000
_cell.angle_alpha   90.00
_cell.angle_beta   90.00
_cell.angle_gamma   90.00
#
_symmetry.space_group_name_H-M   'P 1'
#
loop_
_entity.id
_entity.type
_entity.pdbx_description
1 polymer ?
#
loop_
_entity_poly.entity_id
_entity_poly.type
_entity_poly.pdbx_seq_one_letter_code
_entity_poly.pdbx_strand_id
1 'polypeptide(L)'
;MVRIVRDQVQRGPSPRWQHRDCAGLVRFAVTEALSPHDARWMRANGMRPDAGLPPELDLDAGQALLRNRWVQTGGTVGHFVTALALVQHNSRPVGRDINDAQPGDLLFYDHGDAQHLMVWMGASVAYHTGTTTPVDNGLRGVGIRQLMNWKDTRWQPAVDNPNFAGVYRLSFLS
;
A
#
# COMPACT_ATOMS: atom_id res chain seq x y z
N MET A 1 3.79 6.50 4.48
CA MET A 1 2.80 5.52 3.96
C MET A 1 2.12 4.71 5.06
N VAL A 2 2.85 3.90 5.86
CA VAL A 2 2.27 2.95 6.84
C VAL A 2 1.25 3.59 7.81
N ARG A 3 1.53 4.80 8.33
CA ARG A 3 0.59 5.50 9.21
C ARG A 3 -0.75 5.81 8.51
N ILE A 4 -0.70 6.31 7.29
CA ILE A 4 -1.90 6.63 6.50
C ILE A 4 -2.74 5.37 6.26
N VAL A 5 -2.09 4.26 5.87
CA VAL A 5 -2.76 2.97 5.69
C VAL A 5 -3.41 2.50 6.99
N ARG A 6 -2.69 2.58 8.11
CA ARG A 6 -3.22 2.21 9.43
C ARG A 6 -4.46 3.03 9.77
N ASP A 7 -4.42 4.34 9.53
CA ASP A 7 -5.56 5.21 9.81
C ASP A 7 -6.78 4.84 8.95
N GLN A 8 -6.59 4.47 7.67
CA GLN A 8 -7.70 3.98 6.83
C GLN A 8 -8.31 2.69 7.37
N VAL A 9 -7.48 1.75 7.83
CA VAL A 9 -7.97 0.48 8.38
C VAL A 9 -8.69 0.67 9.72
N GLN A 10 -8.16 1.53 10.60
CA GLN A 10 -8.70 1.70 11.96
C GLN A 10 -9.92 2.62 12.02
N ARG A 11 -9.94 3.69 11.21
CA ARG A 11 -11.00 4.72 11.25
C ARG A 11 -12.00 4.57 10.11
N GLY A 12 -11.75 3.63 9.19
CA GLY A 12 -12.49 3.49 7.94
C GLY A 12 -11.92 4.37 6.82
N PRO A 13 -12.35 4.11 5.57
CA PRO A 13 -11.85 4.83 4.41
C PRO A 13 -12.24 6.31 4.48
N SER A 14 -11.26 7.19 4.35
CA SER A 14 -11.49 8.62 4.17
C SER A 14 -12.27 8.85 2.86
N PRO A 15 -13.21 9.83 2.81
CA PRO A 15 -13.86 10.23 1.57
C PRO A 15 -12.90 10.64 0.45
N ARG A 16 -11.64 10.98 0.80
CA ARG A 16 -10.58 11.31 -0.16
C ARG A 16 -10.05 10.09 -0.91
N TRP A 17 -10.21 8.89 -0.35
CA TRP A 17 -9.80 7.67 -1.01
C TRP A 17 -10.92 7.16 -1.93
N GLN A 18 -10.80 7.52 -3.21
CA GLN A 18 -11.84 7.26 -4.21
C GLN A 18 -11.69 5.89 -4.88
N HIS A 19 -10.45 5.44 -5.14
CA HIS A 19 -10.18 4.16 -5.78
C HIS A 19 -10.12 3.02 -4.76
N ARG A 20 -11.27 2.43 -4.44
CA ARG A 20 -11.41 1.35 -3.45
C ARG A 20 -10.99 0.01 -4.03
N ASP A 21 -9.69 -0.14 -4.27
CA ASP A 21 -9.03 -1.36 -4.71
C ASP A 21 -7.65 -1.51 -4.03
N CYS A 22 -7.00 -2.67 -4.15
CA CYS A 22 -5.73 -2.95 -3.47
C CYS A 22 -4.61 -1.97 -3.89
N ALA A 23 -4.44 -1.74 -5.19
CA ALA A 23 -3.49 -0.75 -5.71
C ALA A 23 -3.92 0.69 -5.36
N GLY A 24 -5.21 0.93 -5.21
CA GLY A 24 -5.82 2.19 -4.82
C GLY A 24 -5.44 2.61 -3.41
N LEU A 25 -5.39 1.66 -2.48
CA LEU A 25 -4.88 1.91 -1.13
C LEU A 25 -3.40 2.36 -1.16
N VAL A 26 -2.57 1.68 -1.96
CA VAL A 26 -1.15 2.04 -2.11
C VAL A 26 -1.00 3.42 -2.74
N ARG A 27 -1.71 3.67 -3.86
CA ARG A 27 -1.71 4.98 -4.53
C ARG A 27 -2.11 6.10 -3.57
N PHE A 28 -3.21 5.93 -2.86
CA PHE A 28 -3.67 6.90 -1.86
C PHE A 28 -2.61 7.13 -0.78
N ALA A 29 -2.06 6.07 -0.20
CA ALA A 29 -1.11 6.19 0.89
C ALA A 29 0.25 6.78 0.45
N VAL A 30 0.68 6.55 -0.79
CA VAL A 30 1.87 7.17 -1.38
C VAL A 30 1.61 8.64 -1.69
N THR A 31 0.49 8.94 -2.35
CA THR A 31 0.09 10.32 -2.65
C THR A 31 -0.05 11.12 -1.36
N GLU A 32 -0.66 10.59 -0.30
CA GLU A 32 -0.73 11.32 0.98
C GLU A 32 0.64 11.41 1.67
N ALA A 33 1.50 10.40 1.56
CA ALA A 33 2.82 10.41 2.18
C ALA A 33 3.76 11.45 1.56
N LEU A 34 3.71 11.62 0.23
CA LEU A 34 4.53 12.60 -0.49
C LEU A 34 3.92 14.00 -0.50
N SER A 35 2.90 14.27 0.33
CA SER A 35 2.22 15.59 0.36
C SER A 35 2.99 16.52 1.27
N PRO A 36 2.92 17.84 1.06
CA PRO A 36 3.21 18.78 2.12
C PRO A 36 2.34 18.43 3.35
N HIS A 37 2.96 18.20 4.50
CA HIS A 37 2.26 17.82 5.75
C HIS A 37 1.82 19.05 6.54
N ASP A 38 1.27 20.04 5.83
CA ASP A 38 0.79 21.29 6.42
C ASP A 38 -0.44 21.08 7.34
N ALA A 39 -0.87 22.15 8.01
CA ALA A 39 -2.03 22.10 8.90
C ALA A 39 -3.34 21.67 8.20
N ARG A 40 -3.47 21.90 6.89
CA ARG A 40 -4.64 21.47 6.11
C ARG A 40 -4.59 19.95 5.89
N TRP A 41 -3.43 19.42 5.53
CA TRP A 41 -3.18 17.99 5.34
C TRP A 41 -3.41 17.21 6.64
N MET A 42 -2.90 17.74 7.77
CA MET A 42 -3.11 17.15 9.10
C MET A 42 -4.59 17.05 9.44
N ARG A 43 -5.34 18.16 9.31
CA ARG A 43 -6.81 18.17 9.54
C ARG A 43 -7.53 17.20 8.62
N ALA A 44 -7.17 17.17 7.33
CA ALA A 44 -7.78 16.29 6.34
C ALA A 44 -7.52 14.79 6.60
N ASN A 45 -6.41 14.47 7.25
CA ASN A 45 -6.07 13.10 7.67
C ASN A 45 -6.43 12.82 9.14
N GLY A 46 -7.13 13.73 9.82
CA GLY A 46 -7.54 13.55 11.22
C GLY A 46 -6.36 13.43 12.20
N MET A 47 -5.21 14.02 11.85
CA MET A 47 -4.02 14.11 12.68
C MET A 47 -4.09 15.39 13.51
N ARG A 48 -3.82 15.28 14.81
CA ARG A 48 -3.72 16.44 15.70
C ARG A 48 -2.27 16.93 15.76
N PRO A 49 -2.03 18.26 15.74
CA PRO A 49 -0.67 18.84 15.75
C PRO A 49 0.17 18.51 17.00
N ASP A 50 -0.48 18.19 18.12
CA ASP A 50 0.10 17.93 19.43
C ASP A 50 0.68 16.52 19.62
N ALA A 51 0.47 15.61 18.65
CA ALA A 51 0.78 14.19 18.79
C ALA A 51 2.21 13.78 18.37
N GLY A 52 3.23 14.60 18.64
CA GLY A 52 4.63 14.27 18.30
C GLY A 52 4.80 13.97 16.81
N LEU A 53 4.22 14.82 15.96
CA LEU A 53 4.30 14.65 14.52
C LEU A 53 5.75 14.78 14.05
N PRO A 54 6.20 13.97 13.08
CA PRO A 54 7.45 14.25 12.41
C PRO A 54 7.40 15.67 11.81
N PRO A 55 8.55 16.35 11.71
CA PRO A 55 8.62 17.68 11.11
C PRO A 55 7.99 17.68 9.71
N GLU A 56 7.54 18.86 9.28
CA GLU A 56 7.02 19.05 7.93
C GLU A 56 8.02 18.48 6.91
N LEU A 57 7.51 17.61 6.03
CA LEU A 57 8.35 16.94 5.05
C LEU A 57 8.77 17.98 4.00
N ASP A 58 10.01 18.45 4.10
CA ASP A 58 10.58 19.37 3.12
C ASP A 58 11.01 18.57 1.89
N LEU A 59 10.04 18.35 1.00
CA LEU A 59 10.25 17.61 -0.23
C LEU A 59 10.96 18.47 -1.24
N ASP A 60 12.06 17.97 -1.79
CA ASP A 60 12.63 18.60 -2.98
C ASP A 60 11.67 18.48 -4.18
N ALA A 61 11.90 19.32 -5.21
CA ALA A 61 11.05 19.34 -6.39
C ALA A 61 11.00 17.97 -7.11
N GLY A 62 12.08 17.18 -7.05
CA GLY A 62 12.14 15.84 -7.61
C GLY A 62 11.25 14.85 -6.87
N GLN A 63 11.27 14.88 -5.53
CA GLN A 63 10.44 14.03 -4.68
C GLN A 63 8.96 14.41 -4.75
N ALA A 64 8.65 15.71 -4.82
CA ALA A 64 7.28 16.17 -5.05
C ALA A 64 6.74 15.73 -6.41
N LEU A 65 7.60 15.63 -7.43
CA LEU A 65 7.25 15.10 -8.75
C LEU A 65 6.94 13.60 -8.71
N LEU A 66 7.53 12.80 -7.82
CA LEU A 66 7.25 11.35 -7.72
C LEU A 66 5.77 11.08 -7.41
N ARG A 67 5.07 12.04 -6.79
CA ARG A 67 3.62 11.99 -6.61
C ARG A 67 2.92 11.84 -7.96
N ASN A 68 2.09 10.80 -8.07
CA ASN A 68 1.26 10.55 -9.25
C ASN A 68 2.06 10.39 -10.57
N ARG A 69 3.34 10.02 -10.51
CA ARG A 69 4.15 9.67 -11.69
C ARG A 69 4.40 8.17 -11.73
N TRP A 70 3.34 7.43 -12.01
CA TRP A 70 3.40 5.97 -12.07
C TRP A 70 3.70 5.48 -13.48
N VAL A 71 4.67 4.58 -13.60
CA VAL A 71 4.99 3.91 -14.85
C VAL A 71 3.96 2.80 -15.13
N GLN A 72 3.28 2.86 -16.27
CA GLN A 72 2.32 1.84 -16.72
C GLN A 72 3.03 0.64 -17.35
N THR A 73 2.30 -0.46 -17.60
CA THR A 73 2.82 -1.64 -18.31
C THR A 73 3.35 -1.31 -19.72
N GLY A 74 2.82 -0.27 -20.37
CA GLY A 74 3.29 0.24 -21.66
C GLY A 74 4.48 1.22 -21.55
N GLY A 75 5.04 1.44 -20.37
CA GLY A 75 6.17 2.35 -20.12
C GLY A 75 5.80 3.84 -20.03
N THR A 76 4.53 4.21 -20.29
CA THR A 76 4.06 5.59 -20.15
C THR A 76 3.91 5.99 -18.67
N VAL A 77 4.02 7.28 -18.37
CA VAL A 77 3.84 7.81 -17.00
C VAL A 77 2.44 8.41 -16.85
N GLY A 78 1.76 8.11 -15.74
CA GLY A 78 0.42 8.63 -15.46
C GLY A 78 0.04 8.66 -13.98
N HIS A 79 -1.11 9.25 -13.69
CA HIS A 79 -1.61 9.47 -12.32
C HIS A 79 -2.23 8.23 -11.65
N PHE A 80 -2.50 7.20 -12.44
CA PHE A 80 -3.11 5.94 -12.01
C PHE A 80 -2.09 4.82 -12.19
N VAL A 81 -2.21 3.70 -11.46
CA VAL A 81 -1.42 2.48 -11.74
C VAL A 81 -2.19 1.25 -11.28
N THR A 82 -2.07 0.16 -12.03
CA THR A 82 -2.63 -1.15 -11.66
C THR A 82 -1.69 -1.89 -10.71
N ALA A 83 -2.18 -2.92 -10.03
CA ALA A 83 -1.33 -3.77 -9.18
C ALA A 83 -0.17 -4.38 -9.97
N LEU A 84 -0.43 -4.85 -11.19
CA LEU A 84 0.57 -5.42 -12.09
C LEU A 84 1.67 -4.39 -12.45
N ALA A 85 1.30 -3.22 -12.95
CA ALA A 85 2.26 -2.18 -13.31
C ALA A 85 3.05 -1.67 -12.08
N LEU A 86 2.40 -1.65 -10.91
CA LEU A 86 3.04 -1.23 -9.67
C LEU A 86 4.20 -2.17 -9.30
N VAL A 87 4.00 -3.47 -9.46
CA VAL A 87 5.04 -4.49 -9.21
C VAL A 87 6.09 -4.54 -10.31
N GLN A 88 5.69 -4.46 -11.58
CA GLN A 88 6.61 -4.59 -12.71
C GLN A 88 7.52 -3.38 -12.91
N HIS A 89 7.04 -2.16 -12.63
CA HIS A 89 7.73 -0.93 -13.05
C HIS A 89 7.95 0.09 -11.94
N ASN A 90 7.23 -0.01 -10.83
CA ASN A 90 7.27 0.99 -9.75
C ASN A 90 7.83 0.43 -8.45
N SER A 91 8.22 -0.84 -8.46
CA SER A 91 8.78 -1.54 -7.32
C SER A 91 9.99 -2.37 -7.74
N ARG A 92 10.86 -2.67 -6.79
CA ARG A 92 11.96 -3.61 -6.92
C ARG A 92 11.70 -4.85 -6.06
N PRO A 93 12.09 -6.06 -6.52
CA PRO A 93 12.00 -7.25 -5.68
C PRO A 93 12.91 -7.11 -4.46
N VAL A 94 12.42 -7.56 -3.31
CA VAL A 94 13.19 -7.69 -2.06
C VAL A 94 13.58 -9.15 -1.86
N GLY A 95 12.62 -10.05 -1.99
CA GLY A 95 12.80 -11.48 -1.76
C GLY A 95 11.47 -12.21 -1.72
N ARG A 96 11.49 -13.50 -1.38
CA ARG A 96 10.27 -14.30 -1.14
C ARG A 96 10.05 -14.63 0.33
N ASP A 97 11.03 -14.36 1.20
CA ASP A 97 10.82 -14.50 2.64
C ASP A 97 10.20 -13.20 3.17
N ILE A 98 9.10 -13.32 3.92
CA ILE A 98 8.46 -12.17 4.57
C ILE A 98 9.35 -11.55 5.66
N ASN A 99 10.30 -12.31 6.22
CA ASN A 99 11.23 -11.79 7.20
C ASN A 99 12.14 -10.68 6.62
N ASP A 100 12.30 -10.63 5.30
CA ASP A 100 13.05 -9.57 4.61
C ASP A 100 12.23 -8.27 4.43
N ALA A 101 10.92 -8.32 4.73
CA ALA A 101 9.99 -7.21 4.50
C ALA A 101 10.13 -6.11 5.56
N GLN A 102 10.20 -4.87 5.08
CA GLN A 102 10.15 -3.66 5.90
C GLN A 102 8.77 -3.00 5.85
N PRO A 103 8.31 -2.33 6.91
CA PRO A 103 7.00 -1.68 6.91
C PRO A 103 6.84 -0.73 5.70
N GLY A 104 5.78 -0.96 4.91
CA GLY A 104 5.51 -0.27 3.65
C GLY A 104 5.84 -1.08 2.40
N ASP A 105 6.58 -2.17 2.54
CA ASP A 105 6.76 -3.15 1.46
C ASP A 105 5.43 -3.80 1.08
N LEU A 106 5.39 -4.37 -0.11
CA LEU A 106 4.21 -4.93 -0.74
C LEU A 106 4.38 -6.43 -0.89
N LEU A 107 3.43 -7.18 -0.35
CA LEU A 107 3.30 -8.61 -0.60
C LEU A 107 2.46 -8.77 -1.85
N PHE A 108 3.05 -9.28 -2.92
CA PHE A 108 2.37 -9.46 -4.19
C PHE A 108 1.91 -10.90 -4.37
N TYR A 109 0.65 -11.04 -4.81
CA TYR A 109 0.03 -12.30 -5.14
C TYR A 109 -0.43 -12.29 -6.60
N ASP A 110 -0.10 -13.35 -7.31
CA ASP A 110 -0.56 -13.60 -8.68
C ASP A 110 -1.40 -14.87 -8.69
N HIS A 111 -2.71 -14.71 -8.90
CA HIS A 111 -3.64 -15.83 -9.06
C HIS A 111 -3.90 -16.16 -10.54
N GLY A 112 -3.08 -15.62 -11.46
CA GLY A 112 -3.17 -15.82 -12.89
C GLY A 112 -4.11 -14.82 -13.55
N ASP A 113 -5.41 -14.89 -13.26
CA ASP A 113 -6.42 -13.99 -13.81
C ASP A 113 -6.60 -12.69 -13.00
N ALA A 114 -6.13 -12.69 -11.76
CA ALA A 114 -6.20 -11.54 -10.87
C ALA A 114 -4.90 -11.35 -10.07
N GLN A 115 -4.39 -10.12 -10.09
CA GLN A 115 -3.27 -9.70 -9.26
C GLN A 115 -3.79 -9.02 -8.00
N HIS A 116 -3.19 -9.34 -6.86
CA HIS A 116 -3.51 -8.74 -5.58
C HIS A 116 -2.25 -8.31 -4.84
N LEU A 117 -2.38 -7.29 -4.00
CA LEU A 117 -1.28 -6.88 -3.14
C LEU A 117 -1.78 -6.54 -1.75
N MET A 118 -0.89 -6.74 -0.79
CA MET A 118 -1.09 -6.34 0.60
C MET A 118 0.08 -5.47 1.04
N VAL A 119 -0.19 -4.45 1.85
CA VAL A 119 0.85 -3.61 2.45
C VAL A 119 1.34 -4.27 3.73
N TRP A 120 2.64 -4.50 3.85
CA TRP A 120 3.27 -4.95 5.07
C TRP A 120 3.31 -3.84 6.10
N MET A 121 2.76 -4.10 7.29
CA MET A 121 2.65 -3.14 8.38
C MET A 121 3.65 -3.41 9.52
N GLY A 122 4.54 -4.39 9.35
CA GLY A 122 5.58 -4.81 10.32
C GLY A 122 5.20 -6.02 11.18
N ALA A 123 3.92 -6.20 11.50
CA ALA A 123 3.41 -7.38 12.23
C ALA A 123 2.06 -7.89 11.66
N SER A 124 1.54 -7.19 10.67
CA SER A 124 0.25 -7.42 10.04
C SER A 124 0.32 -6.96 8.60
N VAL A 125 -0.72 -7.32 7.85
CA VAL A 125 -0.96 -6.82 6.51
C VAL A 125 -2.20 -5.94 6.49
N ALA A 126 -2.20 -4.96 5.59
CA ALA A 126 -3.37 -4.16 5.28
C ALA A 126 -3.65 -4.24 3.77
N TYR A 127 -4.91 -4.45 3.40
CA TYR A 127 -5.30 -4.58 1.99
C TYR A 127 -6.76 -4.20 1.78
N HIS A 128 -7.16 -4.11 0.52
CA HIS A 128 -8.55 -3.91 0.12
C HIS A 128 -8.99 -5.06 -0.77
N THR A 129 -10.16 -5.64 -0.53
CA THR A 129 -10.69 -6.83 -1.23
C THR A 129 -11.02 -6.61 -2.70
N GLY A 130 -11.05 -5.35 -3.16
CA GLY A 130 -11.46 -4.94 -4.51
C GLY A 130 -12.96 -4.75 -4.67
N THR A 131 -13.74 -4.99 -3.61
CA THR A 131 -15.18 -4.85 -3.60
C THR A 131 -15.64 -3.98 -2.42
N THR A 132 -16.74 -3.28 -2.60
CA THR A 132 -17.37 -2.47 -1.56
C THR A 132 -18.88 -2.72 -1.59
N THR A 133 -19.49 -2.87 -0.43
CA THR A 133 -20.95 -2.96 -0.25
C THR A 133 -21.41 -1.90 0.75
N PRO A 134 -22.73 -1.65 0.92
CA PRO A 134 -23.22 -0.69 1.90
C PRO A 134 -22.79 -0.97 3.35
N VAL A 135 -22.51 -2.22 3.69
CA VAL A 135 -22.13 -2.65 5.05
C VAL A 135 -20.66 -3.07 5.17
N ASP A 136 -19.93 -3.12 4.06
CA ASP A 136 -18.54 -3.56 4.01
C ASP A 136 -17.72 -2.65 3.10
N ASN A 137 -16.76 -1.96 3.69
CA ASN A 137 -15.88 -1.04 2.98
C ASN A 137 -14.72 -1.73 2.25
N GLY A 138 -14.58 -3.06 2.36
CA GLY A 138 -13.55 -3.85 1.69
C GLY A 138 -12.14 -3.74 2.28
N LEU A 139 -11.88 -2.83 3.22
CA LEU A 139 -10.59 -2.76 3.92
C LEU A 139 -10.45 -3.89 4.94
N ARG A 140 -9.25 -4.43 5.04
CA ARG A 140 -8.90 -5.46 5.99
C ARG A 140 -7.53 -5.17 6.60
N GLY A 141 -7.40 -5.47 7.89
CA GLY A 141 -6.14 -5.57 8.61
C GLY A 141 -6.04 -6.95 9.25
N VAL A 142 -4.99 -7.70 8.94
CA VAL A 142 -4.85 -9.10 9.35
C VAL A 142 -3.47 -9.31 9.95
N GLY A 143 -3.39 -9.88 11.16
CA GLY A 143 -2.11 -10.20 11.79
C GLY A 143 -1.36 -11.30 11.03
N ILE A 144 -0.03 -11.24 10.96
CA ILE A 144 0.74 -12.18 10.15
C ILE A 144 0.54 -13.64 10.60
N ARG A 145 0.48 -13.90 11.91
CA ARG A 145 0.20 -15.24 12.44
C ARG A 145 -1.16 -15.78 11.98
N GLN A 146 -2.16 -14.91 11.85
CA GLN A 146 -3.47 -15.32 11.36
C GLN A 146 -3.39 -15.65 9.87
N LEU A 147 -2.77 -14.78 9.07
CA LEU A 147 -2.61 -14.97 7.63
C LEU A 147 -1.88 -16.27 7.29
N MET A 148 -0.78 -16.58 7.99
CA MET A 148 -0.02 -17.82 7.83
C MET A 148 -0.82 -19.09 8.18
N ASN A 149 -1.91 -18.96 8.95
CA ASN A 149 -2.77 -20.08 9.35
C ASN A 149 -4.13 -20.07 8.62
N TRP A 150 -4.29 -19.28 7.56
CA TRP A 150 -5.53 -19.30 6.76
C TRP A 150 -5.72 -20.65 6.08
N LYS A 151 -6.99 -21.10 6.01
CA LYS A 151 -7.34 -22.33 5.30
C LYS A 151 -7.08 -22.24 3.79
N ASP A 152 -7.30 -21.06 3.21
CA ASP A 152 -6.93 -20.80 1.82
C ASP A 152 -5.43 -20.49 1.75
N THR A 153 -4.65 -21.53 1.50
CA THR A 153 -3.18 -21.48 1.49
C THR A 153 -2.61 -20.57 0.40
N ARG A 154 -3.42 -20.24 -0.63
CA ARG A 154 -3.00 -19.36 -1.73
C ARG A 154 -2.63 -17.95 -1.25
N TRP A 155 -3.13 -17.55 -0.09
CA TRP A 155 -2.86 -16.24 0.53
C TRP A 155 -1.74 -16.26 1.57
N GLN A 156 -1.16 -17.42 1.88
CA GLN A 156 -0.07 -17.49 2.84
C GLN A 156 1.22 -16.96 2.18
N PRO A 157 1.91 -15.96 2.74
CA PRO A 157 3.16 -15.43 2.20
C PRO A 157 4.34 -16.37 2.52
N ALA A 158 4.27 -17.60 2.00
CA ALA A 158 5.27 -18.63 2.16
C ALA A 158 6.16 -18.74 0.90
N VAL A 159 7.44 -19.06 1.10
CA VAL A 159 8.44 -19.15 0.02
C VAL A 159 8.07 -20.19 -1.05
N ASP A 160 7.36 -21.25 -0.66
CA ASP A 160 6.91 -22.33 -1.54
C ASP A 160 5.52 -22.11 -2.15
N ASN A 161 4.77 -21.07 -1.73
CA ASN A 161 3.47 -20.78 -2.30
C ASN A 161 3.62 -20.19 -3.72
N PRO A 162 3.15 -20.86 -4.78
CA PRO A 162 3.29 -20.38 -6.16
C PRO A 162 2.49 -19.10 -6.44
N ASN A 163 1.44 -18.82 -5.67
CA ASN A 163 0.66 -17.59 -5.82
C ASN A 163 1.37 -16.39 -5.19
N PHE A 164 2.30 -16.62 -4.25
CA PHE A 164 3.04 -15.55 -3.60
C PHE A 164 4.29 -15.22 -4.41
N ALA A 165 4.17 -14.20 -5.27
CA ALA A 165 5.26 -13.76 -6.12
C ALA A 165 6.45 -13.19 -5.31
N GLY A 166 6.17 -12.63 -4.13
CA GLY A 166 7.19 -12.21 -3.17
C GLY A 166 6.92 -10.84 -2.55
N VAL A 167 7.97 -10.33 -1.91
CA VAL A 167 8.03 -9.01 -1.28
C VAL A 167 8.66 -8.02 -2.25
N TYR A 168 8.01 -6.87 -2.42
CA TYR A 168 8.44 -5.80 -3.31
C TYR A 168 8.50 -4.48 -2.56
N ARG A 169 9.52 -3.67 -2.86
CA ARG A 169 9.68 -2.33 -2.29
C ARG A 169 9.46 -1.28 -3.35
N LEU A 170 8.67 -0.26 -3.05
CA LEU A 170 8.46 0.87 -3.96
C LEU A 170 9.80 1.55 -4.28
N SER A 171 10.12 1.67 -5.58
CA SER A 171 11.46 2.06 -6.04
C SER A 171 11.84 3.50 -5.73
N PHE A 172 10.85 4.38 -5.49
CA PHE A 172 11.07 5.78 -5.13
C PHE A 172 11.27 6.01 -3.63
N LEU A 173 11.25 4.94 -2.80
CA LEU A 173 11.55 5.00 -1.37
C LEU A 173 13.03 4.66 -1.06
N SER A 174 13.89 4.59 -2.07
CA SER A 174 15.32 4.28 -1.96
C SER A 174 16.19 5.28 -2.69
#